data_AF-A0A519FR11-F1
#
_entry.id   AF-A0A519FR11-F1
#
_cell.length_a   1.000
_cell.length_b   1.000
_cell.length_c   1.000
_cell.angle_alpha   90.00
_cell.angle_beta   90.00
_cell.angle_gamma   90.00
#
_symmetry.space_group_name_H-M   'P 1'
#
loop_
_entity.id
_entity.type
_entity.pdbx_description
1 polymer ?
#
loop_
_entity_poly.entity_id
_entity_poly.type
_entity_poly.pdbx_seq_one_letter_code
_entity_poly.pdbx_strand_id
1 'polypeptide(L)'
;PWPSAEQAQAWLVGQGVPAGDAAALLRAAGGRPSDALRLAQGGGSPKGWGLFPKAIARGDVSALADHAPPRAIDALQKLCHDLMAVGQGAAPRFFEAADLPAPPAPLALARWSKSLANAAKTAEHPFNAGLMLEALVSEARTTLHSAARRP
;
A
#
# COMPACT_ATOMS: atom_id res chain seq x y z
N PRO A 1 5.97 25.31 8.33
CA PRO A 1 5.14 24.34 9.09
C PRO A 1 4.47 23.32 8.14
N TRP A 2 4.34 22.07 8.56
CA TRP A 2 3.55 21.06 7.83
C TRP A 2 2.04 21.38 7.98
N PRO A 3 1.20 21.23 6.94
CA PRO A 3 -0.24 21.49 7.06
C PRO A 3 -0.92 20.47 7.98
N SER A 4 -1.98 20.88 8.68
CA SER A 4 -2.87 19.94 9.38
C SER A 4 -3.60 19.03 8.40
N ALA A 5 -4.17 17.92 8.89
CA ALA A 5 -4.96 17.03 8.06
C ALA A 5 -6.17 17.75 7.41
N GLU A 6 -6.83 18.63 8.16
CA GLU A 6 -7.95 19.44 7.69
C GLU A 6 -7.51 20.43 6.60
N GLN A 7 -6.37 21.12 6.80
CA GLN A 7 -5.80 22.02 5.80
C GLN A 7 -5.42 21.29 4.52
N ALA A 8 -4.81 20.10 4.65
CA ALA A 8 -4.44 19.27 3.52
C ALA A 8 -5.67 18.76 2.74
N GLN A 9 -6.73 18.33 3.44
CA GLN A 9 -7.98 17.91 2.81
C GLN A 9 -8.68 19.07 2.09
N ALA A 10 -8.80 20.23 2.74
CA ALA A 10 -9.38 21.42 2.12
C ALA A 10 -8.61 21.85 0.88
N TRP A 11 -7.27 21.78 0.92
CA TRP A 11 -6.43 22.05 -0.24
C TRP A 11 -6.68 21.05 -1.37
N LEU A 12 -6.75 19.73 -1.07
CA LEU A 12 -7.06 18.71 -2.09
C LEU A 12 -8.41 18.97 -2.77
N VAL A 13 -9.43 19.34 -1.99
CA VAL A 13 -10.75 19.71 -2.53
C VAL A 13 -10.63 20.92 -3.46
N GLY A 14 -9.87 21.93 -3.06
CA GLY A 14 -9.56 23.09 -3.91
C GLY A 14 -8.80 22.75 -5.20
N GLN A 15 -8.10 21.61 -5.26
CA GLN A 15 -7.44 21.10 -6.47
C GLN A 15 -8.37 20.23 -7.34
N GLY A 16 -9.65 20.10 -6.98
CA GLY A 16 -10.64 19.31 -7.73
C GLY A 16 -10.76 17.85 -7.29
N VAL A 17 -10.14 17.45 -6.17
CA VAL A 17 -10.36 16.11 -5.59
C VAL A 17 -11.74 16.08 -4.94
N PRO A 18 -12.58 15.04 -5.18
CA PRO A 18 -13.86 14.91 -4.51
C PRO A 18 -13.71 14.92 -2.98
N ALA A 19 -14.56 15.67 -2.28
CA ALA A 19 -14.48 15.82 -0.83
C ALA A 19 -14.58 14.49 -0.07
N GLY A 20 -15.40 13.55 -0.57
CA GLY A 20 -15.52 12.20 0.00
C GLY A 20 -14.24 11.35 -0.12
N ASP A 21 -13.37 11.67 -1.08
CA ASP A 21 -12.16 10.90 -1.37
C ASP A 21 -10.91 11.51 -0.71
N ALA A 22 -10.94 12.81 -0.39
CA ALA A 22 -9.78 13.57 0.07
C ALA A 22 -9.10 12.96 1.31
N ALA A 23 -9.87 12.55 2.31
CA ALA A 23 -9.32 11.95 3.54
C ALA A 23 -8.64 10.60 3.26
N ALA A 24 -9.28 9.74 2.46
CA ALA A 24 -8.75 8.42 2.12
C ALA A 24 -7.51 8.50 1.23
N LEU A 25 -7.49 9.40 0.24
CA LEU A 25 -6.32 9.68 -0.59
C LEU A 25 -5.16 10.26 0.21
N LEU A 26 -5.46 11.16 1.15
CA LEU A 26 -4.44 11.71 2.06
C LEU A 26 -3.83 10.63 2.94
N ARG A 27 -4.64 9.69 3.46
CA ARG A 27 -4.15 8.52 4.20
C ARG A 27 -3.29 7.62 3.33
N ALA A 28 -3.74 7.26 2.12
CA ALA A 28 -2.98 6.44 1.18
C ALA A 28 -1.61 7.08 0.81
N ALA A 29 -1.52 8.40 0.87
CA ALA A 29 -0.29 9.17 0.69
C ALA A 29 0.55 9.33 1.98
N GLY A 30 0.08 8.84 3.11
CA GLY A 30 0.72 8.97 4.42
C GLY A 30 0.74 10.40 4.95
N GLY A 31 -0.31 11.18 4.69
CA GLY A 31 -0.45 12.57 5.13
C GLY A 31 0.23 13.61 4.25
N ARG A 32 0.71 13.23 3.05
CA ARG A 32 1.41 14.11 2.10
C ARG A 32 0.43 14.63 1.03
N PRO A 33 0.01 15.90 1.07
CA PRO A 33 -1.02 16.41 0.16
C PRO A 33 -0.64 16.33 -1.32
N SER A 34 0.61 16.65 -1.67
CA SER A 34 1.06 16.58 -3.07
C SER A 34 1.05 15.14 -3.63
N ASP A 35 1.38 14.16 -2.80
CA ASP A 35 1.31 12.74 -3.20
C ASP A 35 -0.14 12.27 -3.31
N ALA A 36 -1.03 12.73 -2.43
CA ALA A 36 -2.46 12.46 -2.51
C ALA A 36 -3.09 13.04 -3.79
N LEU A 37 -2.70 14.25 -4.18
CA LEU A 37 -3.13 14.84 -5.44
C LEU A 37 -2.67 14.01 -6.64
N ARG A 38 -1.42 13.55 -6.64
CA ARG A 38 -0.88 12.68 -7.69
C ARG A 38 -1.63 11.35 -7.77
N LEU A 39 -2.00 10.78 -6.63
CA LEU A 39 -2.84 9.57 -6.58
C LEU A 39 -4.21 9.83 -7.20
N ALA A 40 -4.85 10.97 -6.88
CA ALA A 40 -6.15 11.35 -7.45
C ALA A 40 -6.09 11.51 -8.97
N GLN A 41 -5.09 12.25 -9.47
CA GLN A 41 -4.89 12.50 -10.89
C GLN A 41 -4.53 11.23 -11.67
N GLY A 42 -3.81 10.30 -11.03
CA GLY A 42 -3.46 8.99 -11.58
C GLY A 42 -4.53 7.93 -11.41
N GLY A 43 -5.81 8.30 -11.28
CA GLY A 43 -6.95 7.38 -11.23
C GLY A 43 -7.03 6.51 -9.97
N GLY A 44 -6.39 6.92 -8.87
CA GLY A 44 -6.41 6.19 -7.61
C GLY A 44 -7.83 6.05 -7.07
N SER A 45 -8.29 4.82 -6.88
CA SER A 45 -9.59 4.52 -6.28
C SER A 45 -9.46 4.35 -4.76
N PRO A 46 -10.04 5.22 -3.92
CA PRO A 46 -10.02 5.06 -2.46
C PRO A 46 -10.66 3.75 -2.01
N LYS A 47 -11.74 3.36 -2.69
CA LYS A 47 -12.41 2.08 -2.44
C LYS A 47 -11.49 0.90 -2.79
N GLY A 48 -10.81 0.96 -3.94
CA GLY A 48 -9.83 -0.05 -4.33
C GLY A 48 -8.69 -0.15 -3.31
N TRP A 49 -8.22 0.98 -2.80
CA TRP A 49 -7.18 1.04 -1.77
C TRP A 49 -7.58 0.35 -0.47
N GLY A 50 -8.80 0.53 0.03
CA GLY A 50 -9.29 -0.17 1.23
C GLY A 50 -9.43 -1.69 1.03
N LEU A 51 -9.75 -2.14 -0.19
CA LEU A 51 -9.87 -3.57 -0.51
C LEU A 51 -8.52 -4.25 -0.79
N PHE A 52 -7.50 -3.47 -1.10
CA PHE A 52 -6.18 -3.95 -1.53
C PHE A 52 -5.53 -4.96 -0.57
N PRO A 53 -5.42 -4.72 0.75
CA PRO A 53 -4.75 -5.67 1.65
C PRO A 53 -5.39 -7.06 1.64
N LYS A 54 -6.73 -7.14 1.59
CA LYS A 54 -7.49 -8.40 1.56
C LYS A 54 -7.33 -9.10 0.22
N ALA A 55 -7.26 -8.37 -0.90
CA ALA A 55 -7.01 -8.94 -2.21
C ALA A 55 -5.60 -9.57 -2.29
N ILE A 56 -4.58 -8.86 -1.80
CA ILE A 56 -3.21 -9.38 -1.74
C ILE A 56 -3.10 -10.61 -0.83
N ALA A 57 -3.79 -10.62 0.31
CA ALA A 57 -3.84 -11.79 1.18
C ALA A 57 -4.47 -13.03 0.52
N ARG A 58 -5.36 -12.84 -0.47
CA ARG A 58 -5.95 -13.92 -1.27
C ARG A 58 -5.07 -14.34 -2.46
N GLY A 59 -4.03 -13.57 -2.79
CA GLY A 59 -3.23 -13.76 -4.00
C GLY A 59 -3.94 -13.28 -5.27
N ASP A 60 -4.85 -12.32 -5.15
CA ASP A 60 -5.58 -11.77 -6.29
C ASP A 60 -4.71 -10.76 -7.06
N VAL A 61 -4.19 -11.19 -8.21
CA VAL A 61 -3.33 -10.37 -9.08
C VAL A 61 -4.10 -9.21 -9.71
N SER A 62 -5.43 -9.33 -9.86
CA SER A 62 -6.25 -8.29 -10.48
C SER A 62 -6.23 -6.97 -9.69
N ALA A 63 -5.94 -7.03 -8.39
CA ALA A 63 -5.74 -5.85 -7.54
C ALA A 63 -4.55 -4.97 -7.97
N LEU A 64 -3.67 -5.48 -8.85
CA LEU A 64 -2.52 -4.77 -9.41
C LEU A 64 -2.60 -4.61 -10.93
N ALA A 65 -3.68 -5.04 -11.59
CA ALA A 65 -3.75 -5.08 -13.06
C ALA A 65 -3.47 -3.72 -13.72
N ASP A 66 -3.95 -2.63 -13.11
CA ASP A 66 -3.77 -1.26 -13.61
C ASP A 66 -2.49 -0.57 -13.08
N HIS A 67 -1.66 -1.29 -12.32
CA HIS A 67 -0.45 -0.75 -11.73
C HIS A 67 0.77 -1.05 -12.60
N ALA A 68 1.52 -0.01 -12.95
CA ALA A 68 2.91 -0.18 -13.34
C ALA A 68 3.71 -0.82 -12.17
N PRO A 69 4.71 -1.68 -12.44
CA PRO A 69 5.45 -2.39 -11.39
C PRO A 69 6.01 -1.50 -10.26
N PRO A 70 6.55 -0.29 -10.51
CA PRO A 70 6.99 0.60 -9.43
C PRO A 70 5.84 0.98 -8.47
N ARG A 71 4.64 1.24 -9.01
CA ARG A 71 3.44 1.58 -8.23
C ARG A 71 2.90 0.38 -7.46
N ALA A 72 3.01 -0.83 -8.04
CA ALA A 72 2.66 -2.07 -7.35
C ALA A 72 3.58 -2.30 -6.13
N ILE A 73 4.90 -2.13 -6.32
CA ILE A 73 5.88 -2.27 -5.23
C ILE A 73 5.64 -1.24 -4.13
N ASP A 74 5.40 0.05 -4.47
CA ASP A 74 5.07 1.08 -3.48
C ASP A 74 3.84 0.69 -2.64
N ALA A 75 2.79 0.17 -3.27
CA ALA A 75 1.59 -0.30 -2.56
C ALA A 75 1.89 -1.47 -1.60
N LEU A 76 2.68 -2.45 -2.06
CA LEU A 76 3.09 -3.59 -1.23
C LEU A 76 4.03 -3.17 -0.09
N GLN A 77 4.91 -2.18 -0.31
CA GLN A 77 5.78 -1.61 0.73
C GLN A 77 4.96 -0.90 1.81
N LYS A 78 3.94 -0.13 1.43
CA LYS A 78 3.01 0.50 2.38
C LYS A 78 2.25 -0.54 3.22
N LEU A 79 1.81 -1.63 2.59
CA LEU A 79 1.16 -2.73 3.30
C LEU A 79 2.12 -3.40 4.29
N CYS A 80 3.34 -3.71 3.83
CA CYS A 80 4.39 -4.28 4.68
C CYS A 80 4.70 -3.37 5.88
N HIS A 81 4.83 -2.06 5.66
CA HIS A 81 5.04 -1.06 6.70
C HIS A 81 3.92 -1.07 7.75
N ASP A 82 2.67 -0.99 7.32
CA ASP A 82 1.55 -0.93 8.25
C ASP A 82 1.36 -2.23 9.04
N LEU A 83 1.66 -3.39 8.43
CA LEU A 83 1.67 -4.66 9.16
C LEU A 83 2.81 -4.72 10.19
N MET A 84 3.98 -4.15 9.91
CA MET A 84 5.06 -4.02 10.89
C MET A 84 4.67 -3.09 12.04
N ALA A 85 3.98 -1.98 11.77
CA ALA A 85 3.49 -1.05 12.79
C ALA A 85 2.43 -1.71 13.67
N VAL A 86 1.41 -2.32 13.07
CA VAL A 86 0.32 -3.02 13.78
C VAL A 86 0.84 -4.20 14.60
N GLY A 87 1.80 -4.97 14.08
CA GLY A 87 2.44 -6.07 14.81
C GLY A 87 3.18 -5.64 16.09
N GLN A 88 3.51 -4.34 16.22
CA GLN A 88 4.14 -3.74 17.40
C GLN A 88 3.16 -2.92 18.25
N GLY A 89 1.85 -2.96 17.93
CA GLY A 89 0.82 -2.22 18.64
C GLY A 89 0.69 -0.74 18.24
N ALA A 90 1.35 -0.30 17.17
CA ALA A 90 1.21 1.05 16.62
C ALA A 90 0.05 1.14 15.62
N ALA A 91 -0.46 2.36 15.41
CA ALA A 91 -1.48 2.62 14.40
C ALA A 91 -0.90 2.57 12.97
N PRO A 92 -1.65 2.04 11.99
CA PRO A 92 -1.23 2.05 10.58
C PRO A 92 -1.26 3.47 10.00
N ARG A 93 -0.36 3.72 9.03
CA ARG A 93 -0.19 5.04 8.41
C ARG A 93 -0.96 5.18 7.09
N PHE A 94 -1.03 4.12 6.29
CA PHE A 94 -1.52 4.13 4.92
C PHE A 94 -2.88 3.46 4.73
N PHE A 95 -3.23 2.52 5.59
CA PHE A 95 -4.50 1.79 5.57
C PHE A 95 -5.33 2.07 6.84
N GLU A 96 -6.62 1.76 6.77
CA GLU A 96 -7.45 1.63 7.96
C GLU A 96 -7.14 0.31 8.67
N ALA A 97 -7.13 0.31 10.00
CA ALA A 97 -6.82 -0.90 10.78
C ALA A 97 -7.78 -2.06 10.48
N ALA A 98 -9.06 -1.75 10.19
CA ALA A 98 -10.08 -2.73 9.84
C ALA A 98 -9.91 -3.39 8.45
N ASP A 99 -9.05 -2.81 7.60
CA ASP A 99 -8.78 -3.34 6.27
C ASP A 99 -7.56 -4.24 6.24
N LEU A 100 -6.69 -4.16 7.24
CA LEU A 100 -5.46 -4.94 7.31
C LEU A 100 -5.73 -6.39 7.73
N PRO A 101 -5.02 -7.37 7.13
CA PRO A 101 -4.97 -8.73 7.66
C PRO A 101 -4.21 -8.75 9.00
N ALA A 102 -4.33 -9.87 9.72
CA ALA A 102 -3.49 -10.09 10.90
C ALA A 102 -1.99 -10.04 10.51
N PRO A 103 -1.15 -9.36 11.29
CA PRO A 103 0.27 -9.25 10.97
C PRO A 103 0.96 -10.63 11.07
N PRO A 104 1.75 -11.03 10.05
CA PRO A 104 2.56 -12.25 10.11
C PRO A 104 3.78 -12.07 11.03
N ALA A 105 4.63 -13.09 11.12
CA ALA A 105 5.84 -13.03 11.95
C ALA A 105 6.76 -11.84 11.58
N PRO A 106 7.32 -11.10 12.55
CA PRO A 106 8.16 -9.92 12.28
C PRO A 106 9.33 -10.19 11.32
N LEU A 107 9.98 -11.34 11.46
CA LEU A 107 11.09 -11.73 10.58
C LEU A 107 10.65 -11.93 9.12
N ALA A 108 9.42 -12.41 8.89
CA ALA A 108 8.88 -12.56 7.54
C ALA A 108 8.63 -11.19 6.90
N LEU A 109 8.07 -10.23 7.64
CA LEU A 109 7.88 -8.85 7.18
C LEU A 109 9.22 -8.17 6.87
N ALA A 110 10.24 -8.35 7.71
CA ALA A 110 11.58 -7.79 7.46
C ALA A 110 12.22 -8.33 6.18
N ARG A 111 12.09 -9.64 5.93
CA ARG A 111 12.56 -10.28 4.68
C ARG A 111 11.81 -9.76 3.46
N TRP A 112 10.49 -9.67 3.57
CA TRP A 112 9.64 -9.17 2.48
C TRP A 112 9.93 -7.71 2.15
N SER A 113 10.09 -6.86 3.16
CA SER A 113 10.53 -5.45 2.98
C SER A 113 11.83 -5.35 2.18
N LYS A 114 12.84 -6.17 2.52
CA LYS A 114 14.10 -6.23 1.78
C LYS A 114 13.93 -6.73 0.35
N SER A 115 13.06 -7.72 0.13
CA SER A 115 12.75 -8.25 -1.19
C SER A 115 12.09 -7.19 -2.08
N LEU A 116 11.08 -6.49 -1.57
CA LEU A 116 10.42 -5.37 -2.25
C LEU A 116 11.41 -4.25 -2.60
N ALA A 117 12.32 -3.90 -1.68
CA ALA A 117 13.37 -2.91 -1.93
C ALA A 117 14.36 -3.35 -3.02
N ASN A 118 14.63 -4.66 -3.16
CA ASN A 118 15.44 -5.18 -4.25
C ASN A 118 14.67 -5.17 -5.58
N ALA A 119 13.39 -5.58 -5.58
CA ALA A 119 12.54 -5.56 -6.76
C ALA A 119 12.35 -4.14 -7.32
N ALA A 120 12.29 -3.12 -6.45
CA ALA A 120 12.18 -1.72 -6.85
C ALA A 120 13.33 -1.26 -7.77
N LYS A 121 14.52 -1.85 -7.65
CA LYS A 121 15.71 -1.45 -8.43
C LYS A 121 15.57 -1.71 -9.93
N THR A 122 14.73 -2.67 -10.32
CA THR A 122 14.54 -3.06 -11.73
C THR A 122 13.10 -2.84 -12.21
N ALA A 123 12.26 -2.19 -11.40
CA ALA A 123 10.83 -2.04 -11.66
C ALA A 123 10.50 -1.11 -12.83
N GLU A 124 11.37 -0.16 -13.17
CA GLU A 124 11.20 0.75 -14.30
C GLU A 124 11.44 0.06 -15.66
N HIS A 125 12.27 -0.98 -15.67
CA HIS A 125 12.64 -1.72 -16.88
C HIS A 125 12.56 -3.25 -16.65
N PRO A 126 11.36 -3.78 -16.37
CA PRO A 126 11.18 -5.21 -16.14
C PRO A 126 11.28 -5.98 -17.46
N PHE A 127 11.88 -7.17 -17.43
CA PHE A 127 11.87 -8.08 -18.58
C PHE A 127 10.44 -8.47 -19.00
N ASN A 128 9.55 -8.65 -18.01
CA ASN A 128 8.12 -8.87 -18.22
C ASN A 128 7.33 -8.28 -17.04
N ALA A 129 6.54 -7.25 -17.31
CA ALA A 129 5.77 -6.55 -16.27
C ALA A 129 4.69 -7.44 -15.64
N GLY A 130 3.94 -8.21 -16.45
CA GLY A 130 2.86 -9.07 -15.96
C GLY A 130 3.38 -10.17 -15.03
N LEU A 131 4.44 -10.87 -15.45
CA LEU A 131 5.07 -11.90 -14.62
C LEU A 131 5.66 -11.32 -13.32
N MET A 132 6.18 -10.10 -13.37
CA MET A 132 6.65 -9.41 -12.17
C MET A 132 5.51 -9.14 -11.18
N LEU A 133 4.33 -8.71 -11.65
CA LEU A 133 3.16 -8.52 -10.80
C LEU A 133 2.69 -9.85 -10.18
N GLU A 134 2.62 -10.93 -10.96
CA GLU A 134 2.28 -12.26 -10.46
C GLU A 134 3.26 -12.72 -9.38
N ALA A 135 4.57 -12.55 -9.60
CA ALA A 135 5.60 -12.91 -8.64
C ALA A 135 5.49 -12.10 -7.34
N LEU A 136 5.26 -10.79 -7.44
CA LEU A 136 5.06 -9.90 -6.29
C LEU A 136 3.84 -10.32 -5.44
N VAL A 137 2.72 -10.66 -6.09
CA VAL A 137 1.49 -11.11 -5.41
C VAL A 137 1.69 -12.47 -4.77
N SER A 138 2.37 -13.39 -5.46
CA SER A 138 2.71 -14.70 -4.90
C SER A 138 3.57 -14.57 -3.65
N GLU A 139 4.64 -13.77 -3.69
CA GLU A 139 5.51 -13.51 -2.53
C GLU A 139 4.74 -12.85 -1.38
N ALA A 140 3.90 -11.87 -1.69
CA ALA A 140 3.07 -11.20 -0.69
C ALA A 140 2.13 -12.18 0.00
N ARG A 141 1.41 -13.02 -0.77
CA ARG A 141 0.53 -14.06 -0.21
C ARG A 141 1.31 -15.02 0.68
N THR A 142 2.45 -15.56 0.21
CA THR A 142 3.29 -16.44 1.03
C THR A 142 3.72 -15.77 2.35
N THR A 143 4.11 -14.50 2.29
CA THR A 143 4.48 -13.73 3.49
C THR A 143 3.30 -13.57 4.45
N LEU A 144 2.14 -13.16 3.96
CA LEU A 144 0.95 -12.89 4.78
C LEU A 144 0.38 -14.15 5.44
N HIS A 145 0.61 -15.32 4.84
CA HIS A 145 0.22 -16.62 5.41
C HIS A 145 1.31 -17.28 6.26
N SER A 146 2.48 -16.64 6.40
CA SER A 146 3.51 -17.14 7.31
C SER A 146 3.09 -16.86 8.76
N ALA A 147 2.53 -17.90 9.40
CA ALA A 147 1.94 -17.78 10.73
C ALA A 147 2.91 -17.11 11.73
N ALA A 148 2.43 -16.07 12.42
CA ALA A 148 3.05 -15.65 13.67
C ALA A 148 2.82 -16.79 14.67
N ARG A 149 3.86 -17.60 14.91
CA ARG A 149 3.83 -18.58 16.00
C ARG A 149 3.53 -17.80 17.28
N ARG A 150 2.35 -18.02 17.88
CA ARG A 150 2.08 -17.52 19.23
C ARG A 150 3.05 -18.24 20.19
N PRO A 151 3.69 -17.52 21.12
CA PRO A 151 4.42 -18.16 22.22
C PRO A 151 3.49 -19.01 23.08
#